data_AF-A0A2V2RV92-F1
#
_entry.id   AF-A0A2V2RV92-F1
#
_cell.length_a   1.000
_cell.length_b   1.000
_cell.length_c   1.000
_cell.angle_alpha   90.00
_cell.angle_beta   90.00
_cell.angle_gamma   90.00
#
_symmetry.space_group_name_H-M   'P 1'
#
loop_
_entity.id
_entity.type
_entity.pdbx_description
1 polymer ?
#
loop_
_entity_poly.entity_id
_entity_poly.type
_entity_poly.pdbx_seq_one_letter_code
_entity_poly.pdbx_strand_id
1 'polypeptide(L)'
;MQTTASQSRRARGTRPDAIAADKFYLIKNLSMLRATYQIRLLTFFANKSGKRLVLKVPKGCQFAPSLHQLIKSTGAIIVREDL
;
A
#
# COMPACT_ATOMS: atom_id res chain seq x y z
N MET A 1 -15.22 31.36 -24.27
CA MET A 1 -15.49 30.04 -23.66
C MET A 1 -14.51 29.85 -22.50
N GLN A 2 -14.97 30.04 -21.26
CA GLN A 2 -14.14 29.84 -20.07
C GLN A 2 -14.19 28.36 -19.69
N THR A 3 -13.06 27.65 -19.80
CA THR A 3 -12.92 26.28 -19.28
C THR A 3 -12.77 26.34 -17.77
N THR A 4 -13.84 25.99 -17.07
CA THR A 4 -13.84 25.81 -15.61
C THR A 4 -12.95 24.63 -15.27
N ALA A 5 -11.71 24.90 -14.86
CA ALA A 5 -10.89 23.91 -14.18
C ALA A 5 -11.56 23.61 -12.84
N SER A 6 -12.36 22.55 -12.79
CA SER A 6 -12.88 22.04 -11.53
C SER A 6 -11.69 21.53 -10.74
N GLN A 7 -11.21 22.35 -9.81
CA GLN A 7 -10.23 21.98 -8.81
C GLN A 7 -10.91 21.00 -7.87
N SER A 8 -11.07 19.76 -8.31
CA SER A 8 -11.56 18.68 -7.46
C SER A 8 -10.61 18.64 -6.26
N ARG A 9 -11.11 18.90 -5.05
CA ARG A 9 -10.43 18.50 -3.81
C ARG A 9 -10.38 16.97 -3.83
N ARG A 10 -9.47 16.40 -4.63
CA ARG A 10 -9.24 14.96 -4.67
C ARG A 10 -8.95 14.58 -3.23
N ALA A 11 -9.80 13.74 -2.66
CA ALA A 11 -9.40 12.93 -1.52
C ALA A 11 -7.99 12.45 -1.84
N ARG A 12 -7.02 12.73 -0.94
CA ARG A 12 -5.62 12.34 -1.14
C ARG A 12 -5.55 10.82 -1.09
N GLY A 13 -5.94 10.17 -2.18
CA GLY A 13 -5.88 8.73 -2.33
C GLY A 13 -4.43 8.33 -2.31
N THR A 14 -4.08 7.38 -1.46
CA THR A 14 -2.80 6.70 -1.62
C THR A 14 -2.78 6.00 -2.97
N ARG A 15 -1.66 6.09 -3.68
CA ARG A 15 -1.43 5.36 -4.92
C ARG A 15 -0.32 4.32 -4.69
N PRO A 16 -0.47 3.09 -5.21
CA PRO A 16 0.64 2.15 -5.23
C PRO A 16 1.72 2.63 -6.21
N ASP A 17 2.96 2.23 -5.98
CA ASP A 17 4.09 2.60 -6.84
C ASP A 17 4.01 1.87 -8.19
N ALA A 18 3.49 0.64 -8.20
CA ALA A 18 3.17 -0.11 -9.40
C ALA A 18 1.90 -0.96 -9.23
N ILE A 19 1.23 -1.26 -10.34
CA ILE A 19 0.03 -2.08 -10.39
C ILE A 19 0.27 -3.21 -11.39
N ALA A 20 0.01 -4.45 -10.97
CA ALA A 20 -0.09 -5.60 -11.84
C ALA A 20 -1.53 -6.15 -11.84
N ALA A 21 -1.75 -7.24 -12.58
CA ALA A 21 -3.07 -7.87 -12.70
C ALA A 21 -3.69 -8.19 -11.33
N ASP A 22 -2.94 -8.86 -10.44
CA ASP A 22 -3.39 -9.33 -9.13
C ASP A 22 -2.72 -8.61 -7.93
N LYS A 23 -1.86 -7.63 -8.19
CA LYS A 23 -1.01 -7.00 -7.17
C LYS A 23 -0.98 -5.48 -7.22
N PHE A 24 -0.91 -4.89 -6.05
CA PHE A 24 -0.47 -3.50 -5.82
C PHE A 24 0.88 -3.53 -5.16
N TYR A 25 1.84 -2.78 -5.69
CA TYR A 25 3.18 -2.70 -5.15
C TYR A 25 3.36 -1.40 -4.35
N LEU A 26 3.96 -1.54 -3.17
CA LEU A 26 4.54 -0.43 -2.42
C LEU A 26 6.02 -0.72 -2.21
N ILE A 27 6.87 0.04 -2.87
CA ILE A 27 8.32 -0.10 -2.88
C ILE A 27 8.89 0.90 -1.88
N LYS A 28 9.61 0.41 -0.88
CA LYS A 28 10.23 1.26 0.14
C LYS A 28 11.63 0.76 0.46
N ASN A 29 12.63 1.65 0.34
CA ASN A 29 13.99 1.37 0.77
C ASN A 29 14.22 1.90 2.19
N LEU A 30 14.03 1.03 3.19
CA LEU A 30 14.12 1.38 4.61
C LEU A 30 14.40 0.13 5.45
N SER A 31 14.94 0.33 6.65
CA SER A 31 15.28 -0.74 7.61
C SER A 31 14.11 -1.17 8.51
N MET A 32 13.09 -0.33 8.68
CA MET A 32 11.91 -0.66 9.50
C MET A 32 10.63 -0.03 8.94
N LEU A 33 9.60 -0.85 8.71
CA LEU A 33 8.29 -0.44 8.18
C LEU A 33 7.19 -0.57 9.24
N ARG A 34 6.35 0.47 9.37
CA ARG A 34 5.20 0.52 10.29
C ARG A 34 3.89 0.49 9.48
N ALA A 35 2.76 0.19 10.13
CA ALA A 35 1.43 0.31 9.50
C ALA A 35 1.03 1.78 9.28
N THR A 36 1.68 2.45 8.33
CA THR A 36 1.35 3.83 7.96
C THR A 36 -0.05 3.91 7.37
N TYR A 37 -0.62 5.12 7.38
CA TYR A 37 -1.90 5.37 6.72
C TYR A 37 -1.89 4.94 5.24
N GLN A 38 -0.76 5.12 4.55
CA GLN A 38 -0.54 4.66 3.17
C GLN A 38 -0.79 3.14 3.03
N ILE A 39 -0.15 2.33 3.89
CA ILE A 39 -0.29 0.88 3.86
C ILE A 39 -1.72 0.47 4.21
N ARG A 40 -2.33 1.09 5.22
CA ARG A 40 -3.71 0.78 5.62
C ARG A 40 -4.70 1.01 4.48
N LEU A 41 -4.60 2.17 3.81
CA LEU A 41 -5.45 2.47 2.67
C LEU A 41 -5.16 1.56 1.46
N LEU A 42 -3.89 1.29 1.13
CA LEU A 42 -3.54 0.39 0.04
C LEU A 42 -4.02 -1.04 0.30
N THR A 43 -3.97 -1.49 1.55
CA THR A 43 -4.48 -2.81 1.95
C THR A 43 -6.00 -2.87 1.77
N PHE A 44 -6.71 -1.82 2.19
CA PHE A 44 -8.15 -1.72 1.97
C PHE A 44 -8.51 -1.76 0.48
N PHE A 45 -7.80 -1.01 -0.36
CA PHE A 45 -8.02 -1.02 -1.81
C PHE A 45 -7.66 -2.36 -2.44
N ALA A 46 -6.54 -2.97 -2.05
CA ALA A 46 -6.15 -4.30 -2.51
C ALA A 46 -7.26 -5.31 -2.22
N ASN A 47 -7.73 -5.36 -0.96
CA ASN A 47 -8.82 -6.24 -0.55
C ASN A 47 -10.11 -5.99 -1.34
N LYS A 48 -10.53 -4.73 -1.48
CA LYS A 48 -11.73 -4.36 -2.27
C LYS A 48 -11.62 -4.71 -3.75
N SER A 49 -10.42 -4.70 -4.31
CA SER A 49 -10.17 -5.05 -5.71
C SER A 49 -9.84 -6.52 -5.94
N GLY A 50 -9.89 -7.37 -4.91
CA GLY A 50 -9.50 -8.78 -5.01
C GLY A 50 -8.01 -8.98 -5.31
N LYS A 51 -7.18 -7.99 -4.96
CA LYS A 51 -5.73 -7.97 -5.20
C LYS A 51 -4.96 -8.11 -3.88
N ARG A 52 -3.66 -8.38 -4.01
CA ARG A 52 -2.72 -8.40 -2.88
C ARG A 52 -1.91 -7.10 -2.83
N LEU A 53 -1.59 -6.65 -1.63
CA LEU A 53 -0.61 -5.58 -1.42
C LEU A 53 0.77 -6.22 -1.22
N VAL A 54 1.65 -6.02 -2.18
CA VAL A 54 3.06 -6.41 -2.09
C VAL A 54 3.88 -5.26 -1.53
N LEU A 55 4.46 -5.47 -0.35
CA LEU A 55 5.45 -4.61 0.25
C LEU A 55 6.83 -5.05 -0.25
N LYS A 56 7.40 -4.30 -1.18
CA LYS A 56 8.74 -4.56 -1.73
C LYS A 56 9.77 -3.77 -0.92
N VAL A 57 10.52 -4.48 -0.10
CA VAL A 57 11.46 -3.92 0.89
C VAL A 57 12.76 -4.71 0.93
N PRO A 58 13.89 -4.12 1.36
CA PRO A 58 15.13 -4.87 1.51
C PRO A 58 14.97 -6.10 2.42
N LYS A 59 15.74 -7.17 2.18
CA LYS A 59 15.73 -8.42 2.98
C LYS A 59 15.84 -8.17 4.49
N GLY A 60 16.66 -7.21 4.90
CA GLY A 60 16.85 -6.84 6.30
C GLY A 60 15.77 -5.93 6.90
N CYS A 61 14.77 -5.49 6.13
CA CYS A 61 13.72 -4.61 6.64
C CYS A 61 12.89 -5.32 7.71
N GLN A 62 12.75 -4.72 8.88
CA GLN A 62 11.91 -5.23 9.96
C GLN A 62 10.49 -4.65 9.87
N PHE A 63 9.48 -5.42 10.26
CA PHE A 63 8.12 -4.92 10.39
C PHE A 63 7.84 -4.59 11.85
N ALA A 64 7.41 -3.36 12.12
CA ALA A 64 7.02 -2.96 13.45
C ALA A 64 5.75 -3.72 13.90
N PRO A 65 5.48 -3.83 15.22
CA PRO A 65 4.31 -4.54 15.74
C PRO A 65 2.99 -4.09 15.11
N SER A 66 2.85 -2.79 14.79
CA SER A 66 1.66 -2.25 14.13
C SER A 66 1.41 -2.85 12.74
N LEU A 67 2.47 -3.11 11.97
CA LEU A 67 2.37 -3.75 10.66
C LEU A 67 2.07 -5.24 10.79
N HIS A 68 2.68 -5.91 11.77
CA HIS A 68 2.33 -7.31 12.06
C HIS A 68 0.86 -7.47 12.47
N GLN A 69 0.34 -6.57 13.30
CA GLN A 69 -1.08 -6.57 13.68
C GLN A 69 -1.99 -6.36 12.47
N LEU A 70 -1.63 -5.45 11.56
CA LEU A 70 -2.37 -5.23 10.33
C LEU A 70 -2.36 -6.46 9.40
N ILE A 71 -1.21 -7.13 9.25
CA ILE A 71 -1.11 -8.36 8.45
C ILE A 71 -2.01 -9.44 9.06
N LYS A 72 -1.97 -9.63 10.38
CA LYS A 72 -2.82 -10.60 11.08
C LYS A 72 -4.32 -10.29 10.92
N SER A 73 -4.72 -9.03 10.98
CA SER A 73 -6.14 -8.65 10.88
C SER A 73 -6.68 -8.68 9.45
N THR A 74 -5.81 -8.63 8.44
CA THR A 74 -6.20 -8.63 7.02
C THR A 74 -5.93 -9.96 6.31
N GLY A 75 -5.27 -10.90 6.98
CA GLY A 75 -4.95 -12.22 6.43
C GLY A 75 -3.87 -12.16 5.33
N ALA A 76 -4.01 -13.02 4.31
CA ALA A 76 -3.03 -13.17 3.22
C ALA A 76 -3.04 -12.03 2.17
N ILE A 77 -3.65 -10.89 2.48
CA ILE A 77 -3.71 -9.73 1.56
C ILE A 77 -2.35 -9.04 1.44
N ILE A 78 -1.61 -8.93 2.55
CA ILE A 78 -0.29 -8.27 2.56
C ILE A 78 0.80 -9.33 2.38
N VAL A 79 1.64 -9.14 1.37
CA VAL A 79 2.76 -10.02 1.04
C VAL A 79 4.05 -9.23 1.07
N ARG A 80 5.15 -9.85 1.48
CA ARG A 80 6.50 -9.29 1.40
C ARG A 80 7.19 -9.85 0.16
N GLU A 81 7.82 -8.97 -0.61
CA GLU A 81 8.81 -9.35 -1.63
C GLU A 81 10.11 -8.59 -1.35
N ASP A 82 11.24 -9.23 -1.63
CA ASP A 82 12.54 -8.58 -1.48
C ASP A 82 12.80 -7.61 -2.63
N LEU A 83 13.42 -6.46 -2.30
CA LEU A 83 13.79 -5.42 -3.24
C LEU A 83 14.93 -5.86 -4.16
#